data_AF-A0A0U3Q7Z1-F1
#
_entry.id   AF-A0A0U3Q7Z1-F1
#
_cell.length_a   1.000
_cell.length_b   1.000
_cell.length_c   1.000
_cell.angle_alpha   90.00
_cell.angle_beta   90.00
_cell.angle_gamma   90.00
#
_symmetry.space_group_name_H-M   'P 1'
#
loop_
_entity.id
_entity.type
_entity.pdbx_description
1 polymer ?
#
loop_
_entity_poly.entity_id
_entity_poly.type
_entity_poly.pdbx_seq_one_letter_code
_entity_poly.pdbx_strand_id
1 'polypeptide(L)'
;MSGPLASFENSRMPVRKAIRRLRWFIASFHEHASGLTAETGQPFAVDDGKLTAAFMSWYRAFEAQKHKADADRRGYVTFAAGLMLRELLHFGPLTARRGGTAPDAPAPSGGGAPAVFWPEGHAYVTYCLAVRAAVLAQEFHTEPHEVPELSDLRTWWSFRENILEDPDLAISFLELFSGEQPHWTASAIFAPHADKAALPRQQ
;
A
#
# COMPACT_ATOMS: atom_id res chain seq x y z
N MET A 1 9.07 27.41 -6.79
CA MET A 1 9.73 26.16 -6.35
C MET A 1 9.59 26.08 -4.83
N SER A 2 8.51 25.47 -4.34
CA SER A 2 8.29 25.27 -2.90
C SER A 2 8.98 23.99 -2.47
N GLY A 3 10.02 24.12 -1.64
CA GLY A 3 10.80 22.98 -1.15
C GLY A 3 10.02 22.09 -0.18
N PRO A 4 10.51 20.87 0.10
CA PRO A 4 9.85 19.89 0.99
C PRO A 4 9.57 20.42 2.41
N LEU A 5 10.29 21.46 2.84
CA LEU A 5 10.09 22.12 4.13
C LEU A 5 8.76 22.88 4.25
N ALA A 6 8.28 23.49 3.17
CA ALA A 6 7.00 24.22 3.18
C ALA A 6 5.79 23.29 3.45
N SER A 7 5.94 22.00 3.14
CA SER A 7 4.89 21.00 3.39
C SER A 7 4.74 20.64 4.87
N PHE A 8 5.74 20.93 5.72
CA PHE A 8 5.68 20.66 7.16
C PHE A 8 5.07 21.84 7.96
N GLU A 9 5.15 23.06 7.45
CA GLU A 9 4.63 24.26 8.13
C GLU A 9 3.09 24.28 8.23
N ASN A 10 2.39 23.60 7.31
CA ASN A 10 0.93 23.50 7.30
C ASN A 10 0.36 22.28 8.06
N SER A 11 1.19 21.46 8.71
CA SER A 11 0.71 20.31 9.50
C SER A 11 0.56 20.66 10.98
N ARG A 12 -0.58 20.28 11.58
CA ARG A 12 -0.84 20.37 13.04
C ARG A 12 0.08 19.47 13.90
N MET A 13 0.99 18.72 13.29
CA MET A 13 1.91 17.81 13.95
C MET A 13 3.27 18.46 14.17
N PRO A 14 3.90 18.34 15.36
CA PRO A 14 5.25 18.83 15.58
C PRO A 14 6.23 18.22 14.57
N VAL A 15 7.06 19.06 13.93
CA VAL A 15 8.05 18.66 12.90
C VAL A 15 8.88 17.45 13.31
N ARG A 16 9.30 17.36 14.59
CA ARG A 16 10.05 16.21 15.12
C ARG A 16 9.32 14.87 14.96
N LYS A 17 8.00 14.86 15.17
CA LYS A 17 7.18 13.65 15.04
C LYS A 17 7.02 13.24 13.57
N ALA A 18 6.95 14.23 12.66
CA ALA A 18 6.93 13.99 11.21
C ALA A 18 8.23 13.31 10.74
N ILE A 19 9.37 13.89 11.14
CA ILE A 19 10.69 13.36 10.81
C ILE A 19 10.86 11.93 11.35
N ARG A 20 10.41 11.67 12.59
CA ARG A 20 10.50 10.32 13.16
C ARG A 20 9.68 9.30 12.36
N ARG A 21 8.46 9.67 11.96
CA ARG A 21 7.60 8.81 11.13
C ARG A 21 8.21 8.53 9.77
N LEU A 22 8.74 9.56 9.11
CA LEU A 22 9.42 9.41 7.83
C LEU A 22 10.64 8.48 7.95
N ARG A 23 11.49 8.70 8.96
CA ARG A 23 12.68 7.84 9.19
C ARG A 23 12.31 6.40 9.43
N TRP A 24 11.28 6.16 10.24
CA TRP A 24 10.77 4.82 10.49
C TRP A 24 10.23 4.20 9.20
N PHE A 25 9.43 4.93 8.42
CA PHE A 25 8.86 4.46 7.16
C PHE A 25 9.93 4.07 6.13
N ILE A 26 10.97 4.89 5.96
CA ILE A 26 12.09 4.57 5.08
C ILE A 26 12.77 3.29 5.55
N ALA A 27 13.10 3.21 6.85
CA ALA A 27 13.78 2.04 7.41
C ALA A 27 12.95 0.75 7.25
N SER A 28 11.65 0.78 7.57
CA SER A 28 10.77 -0.38 7.44
C SER A 28 10.59 -0.82 5.99
N PHE A 29 10.57 0.12 5.04
CA PHE A 29 10.48 -0.22 3.62
C PHE A 29 11.75 -0.91 3.09
N HIS A 30 12.93 -0.44 3.51
CA HIS A 30 14.21 -1.10 3.18
C HIS A 30 14.31 -2.50 3.79
N GLU A 31 13.87 -2.66 5.03
CA GLU A 31 13.81 -3.96 5.69
C GLU A 31 12.87 -4.92 4.93
N HIS A 32 11.68 -4.45 4.55
CA HIS A 32 10.73 -5.22 3.74
C HIS A 32 11.32 -5.63 2.39
N ALA A 33 11.93 -4.71 1.65
CA ALA A 33 12.54 -5.00 0.34
C ALA A 33 13.69 -6.01 0.46
N SER A 34 14.47 -5.94 1.54
CA SER A 34 15.55 -6.88 1.83
C SER A 34 15.02 -8.27 2.19
N GLY A 35 13.96 -8.34 3.02
CA GLY A 35 13.26 -9.59 3.33
C GLY A 35 12.69 -10.25 2.08
N LEU A 36 12.00 -9.48 1.23
CA LEU A 36 11.45 -9.99 -0.02
C LEU A 36 12.55 -10.47 -1.00
N THR A 37 13.71 -9.80 -1.02
CA THR A 37 14.87 -10.28 -1.79
C THR A 37 15.35 -11.64 -1.28
N ALA A 38 15.40 -11.85 0.04
CA ALA A 38 15.82 -13.12 0.64
C ALA A 38 14.82 -14.26 0.34
N GLU A 39 13.51 -13.95 0.31
CA GLU A 39 12.45 -14.92 0.04
C GLU A 39 12.34 -15.29 -1.45
N THR A 40 12.44 -14.30 -2.34
CA THR A 40 12.16 -14.46 -3.77
C THR A 40 13.41 -14.58 -4.64
N GLY A 41 14.58 -14.24 -4.10
CA GLY A 41 15.82 -14.12 -4.86
C GLY A 41 15.88 -12.91 -5.79
N GLN A 42 14.86 -12.04 -5.82
CA GLN A 42 14.79 -10.87 -6.69
C GLN A 42 15.39 -9.63 -6.00
N PRO A 43 16.57 -9.14 -6.41
CA PRO A 43 17.16 -7.94 -5.82
C PRO A 43 16.42 -6.67 -6.23
N PHE A 44 16.35 -5.71 -5.32
CA PHE A 44 15.74 -4.40 -5.55
C PHE A 44 16.72 -3.25 -5.34
N ALA A 45 16.50 -2.15 -6.07
CA ALA A 45 17.04 -0.83 -5.76
C ALA A 45 15.91 0.04 -5.20
N VAL A 46 16.18 0.75 -4.09
CA VAL A 46 15.25 1.72 -3.49
C VAL A 46 15.79 3.13 -3.73
N ASP A 47 14.94 4.03 -4.21
CA ASP A 47 15.19 5.47 -4.32
C ASP A 47 14.54 6.20 -3.13
N ASP A 48 15.36 6.62 -2.17
CA ASP A 48 14.91 7.31 -0.95
C ASP A 48 14.23 8.66 -1.22
N GLY A 49 14.58 9.32 -2.33
CA GLY A 49 13.96 10.57 -2.74
C GLY A 49 12.51 10.36 -3.15
N LYS A 50 12.27 9.37 -4.01
CA LYS A 50 10.91 8.96 -4.42
C LYS A 50 10.12 8.38 -3.25
N LEU A 51 10.76 7.61 -2.38
CA LEU A 51 10.12 7.02 -1.21
C LEU A 51 9.67 8.11 -0.23
N THR A 52 10.50 9.13 -0.03
CA THR A 52 10.14 10.33 0.74
C THR A 52 8.98 11.08 0.10
N ALA A 53 9.00 11.25 -1.23
CA ALA A 53 7.91 11.92 -1.94
C ALA A 53 6.57 11.19 -1.80
N ALA A 54 6.58 9.85 -1.92
CA ALA A 54 5.42 8.99 -1.70
C ALA A 54 4.88 9.13 -0.28
N PHE A 55 5.75 9.04 0.73
CA PHE A 55 5.34 9.22 2.13
C PHE A 55 4.69 10.59 2.37
N MET A 56 5.29 11.66 1.85
CA MET A 56 4.76 13.01 2.05
C MET A 56 3.43 13.22 1.35
N SER A 57 3.26 12.65 0.16
CA SER A 57 1.99 12.66 -0.57
C SER A 57 0.90 11.91 0.19
N TRP A 58 1.20 10.69 0.61
CA TRP A 58 0.32 9.85 1.41
C TRP A 58 -0.07 10.54 2.73
N TYR A 59 0.90 11.11 3.44
CA TYR A 59 0.68 11.75 4.73
C TYR A 59 -0.31 12.92 4.63
N ARG A 60 -0.22 13.71 3.55
CA ARG A 60 -1.17 14.80 3.28
C ARG A 60 -2.58 14.25 3.01
N ALA A 61 -2.72 13.24 2.16
CA ALA A 61 -4.00 12.61 1.84
C ALA A 61 -4.66 11.98 3.10
N PHE A 62 -3.84 11.33 3.93
CA PHE A 62 -4.25 10.75 5.20
C PHE A 62 -4.73 11.80 6.21
N GLU A 63 -3.98 12.87 6.45
CA GLU A 63 -4.38 13.89 7.43
C GLU A 63 -5.64 14.65 6.98
N ALA A 64 -5.84 14.85 5.68
CA ALA A 64 -7.03 15.50 5.15
C ALA A 64 -8.34 14.73 5.47
N GLN A 65 -8.26 13.41 5.64
CA GLN A 65 -9.43 12.54 5.81
C GLN A 65 -9.50 11.85 7.17
N LYS A 66 -8.51 12.08 8.04
CA LYS A 66 -8.39 11.42 9.35
C LYS A 66 -9.62 11.55 10.23
N HIS A 67 -10.36 12.65 10.14
CA HIS A 67 -11.61 12.88 10.89
C HIS A 67 -12.70 11.84 10.56
N LYS A 68 -12.63 11.18 9.40
CA LYS A 68 -13.58 10.13 9.01
C LYS A 68 -13.32 8.79 9.71
N ALA A 69 -12.16 8.61 10.34
CA ALA A 69 -11.85 7.41 11.11
C ALA A 69 -12.78 7.23 12.32
N ASP A 70 -13.43 8.30 12.79
CA ASP A 70 -14.39 8.24 13.90
C ASP A 70 -15.64 7.40 13.56
N ALA A 71 -15.96 7.26 12.26
CA ALA A 71 -17.11 6.47 11.79
C ALA A 71 -16.78 4.97 11.64
N ASP A 72 -15.59 4.65 11.10
CA ASP A 72 -15.12 3.27 10.91
C ASP A 72 -13.60 3.24 10.94
N ARG A 73 -13.03 3.09 12.14
CA ARG A 73 -11.58 3.11 12.34
C ARG A 73 -10.88 1.95 11.65
N ARG A 74 -11.49 0.75 11.66
CA ARG A 74 -10.90 -0.44 11.03
C ARG A 74 -10.88 -0.29 9.51
N GLY A 75 -12.00 0.09 8.90
CA GLY A 75 -12.06 0.37 7.46
C GLY A 75 -11.12 1.51 7.06
N TYR A 76 -10.97 2.53 7.91
CA TYR A 76 -10.04 3.63 7.65
C TYR A 76 -8.57 3.17 7.63
N VAL A 77 -8.18 2.16 8.42
CA VAL A 77 -6.84 1.56 8.35
C VAL A 77 -6.61 0.89 6.99
N THR A 78 -7.58 0.11 6.49
CA THR A 78 -7.49 -0.49 5.14
C THR A 78 -7.38 0.59 4.06
N PHE A 79 -8.26 1.60 4.11
CA PHE A 79 -8.22 2.73 3.20
C PHE A 79 -6.89 3.50 3.24
N ALA A 80 -6.36 3.78 4.43
CA ALA A 80 -5.08 4.47 4.59
C ALA A 80 -3.91 3.67 4.01
N ALA A 81 -3.93 2.34 4.13
CA ALA A 81 -2.96 1.48 3.47
C ALA A 81 -3.15 1.48 1.94
N GLY A 82 -4.40 1.55 1.46
CA GLY A 82 -4.72 1.66 0.03
C GLY A 82 -4.19 2.96 -0.59
N LEU A 83 -4.33 4.08 0.13
CA LEU A 83 -3.69 5.34 -0.24
C LEU A 83 -2.16 5.20 -0.32
N MET A 84 -1.54 4.48 0.61
CA MET A 84 -0.09 4.27 0.59
C MET A 84 0.32 3.49 -0.67
N LEU A 85 -0.42 2.42 -0.99
CA LEU A 85 -0.19 1.63 -2.19
C LEU A 85 -0.27 2.49 -3.46
N ARG A 86 -1.30 3.32 -3.58
CA ARG A 86 -1.44 4.28 -4.69
C ARG A 86 -0.22 5.18 -4.83
N GLU A 87 0.25 5.80 -3.74
CA GLU A 87 1.39 6.70 -3.81
C GLU A 87 2.69 5.96 -4.14
N LEU A 88 2.91 4.76 -3.61
CA LEU A 88 4.07 3.93 -3.95
C LEU A 88 4.08 3.56 -5.43
N LEU A 89 2.92 3.20 -5.99
CA LEU A 89 2.76 2.92 -7.42
C LEU A 89 3.01 4.16 -8.28
N HIS A 90 2.49 5.32 -7.86
CA HIS A 90 2.65 6.58 -8.58
C HIS A 90 4.11 7.05 -8.64
N PHE A 91 4.79 7.06 -7.49
CA PHE A 91 6.18 7.53 -7.43
C PHE A 91 7.20 6.48 -7.87
N GLY A 92 6.87 5.19 -7.75
CA GLY A 92 7.73 4.07 -8.12
C GLY A 92 9.13 4.12 -7.48
N PRO A 93 9.26 4.09 -6.14
CA PRO A 93 10.55 4.18 -5.46
C PRO A 93 11.38 2.89 -5.53
N LEU A 94 10.79 1.77 -5.93
CA LEU A 94 11.46 0.47 -6.05
C LEU A 94 11.70 0.13 -7.52
N THR A 95 12.83 -0.48 -7.82
CA THR A 95 13.13 -1.05 -9.13
C THR A 95 13.73 -2.43 -8.96
N ALA A 96 13.12 -3.45 -9.55
CA ALA A 96 13.65 -4.80 -9.60
C ALA A 96 14.88 -4.82 -10.50
N ARG A 97 16.02 -5.27 -9.97
CA ARG A 97 17.23 -5.44 -10.78
C ARG A 97 17.11 -6.77 -11.51
N ARG A 98 17.11 -6.74 -12.83
CA ARG A 98 17.22 -7.99 -13.61
C ARG A 98 18.53 -8.68 -13.21
N GLY A 99 18.42 -9.89 -12.65
CA GLY A 99 19.54 -10.82 -12.63
C GLY A 99 19.97 -11.08 -14.07
N GLY A 100 21.27 -11.19 -14.33
CA GLY A 100 21.86 -11.28 -15.67
C GLY A 100 21.54 -12.55 -16.46
N THR A 101 20.27 -12.92 -16.61
CA THR A 101 19.79 -14.01 -17.46
C THR A 101 18.79 -13.47 -18.49
N ALA A 102 18.99 -13.92 -19.73
CA ALA A 102 18.62 -13.28 -21.00
C ALA A 102 17.14 -12.91 -21.24
N PRO A 103 16.84 -12.05 -22.24
CA PRO A 103 15.52 -11.44 -22.45
C PRO A 103 14.47 -12.30 -23.21
N ASP A 104 14.72 -13.56 -23.55
CA ASP A 104 13.86 -14.32 -24.50
C ASP A 104 13.33 -15.66 -23.95
N ALA A 105 12.83 -15.66 -22.71
CA ALA A 105 11.94 -16.74 -22.29
C ALA A 105 10.48 -16.34 -22.59
N PRO A 106 9.71 -17.14 -23.34
CA PRO A 106 8.28 -16.86 -23.52
C PRO A 106 7.63 -16.79 -22.15
N ALA A 107 6.67 -15.87 -21.97
CA ALA A 107 5.89 -15.75 -20.74
C ALA A 107 5.43 -17.15 -20.31
N PRO A 108 5.63 -17.56 -19.04
CA PRO A 108 5.24 -18.89 -18.61
C PRO A 108 3.75 -19.05 -18.86
N SER A 109 3.42 -19.92 -19.81
CA SER A 109 2.06 -20.35 -20.09
C SER A 109 1.60 -21.18 -18.90
N GLY A 110 1.05 -20.50 -17.89
CA GLY A 110 0.55 -21.07 -16.63
C GLY A 110 1.55 -20.96 -15.46
N GLY A 111 1.12 -20.29 -14.38
CA GLY A 111 1.66 -20.53 -13.03
C GLY A 111 2.97 -19.83 -12.65
N GLY A 112 3.14 -18.55 -12.96
CA GLY A 112 4.18 -17.73 -12.32
C GLY A 112 3.68 -17.11 -11.01
N ALA A 113 4.51 -17.10 -9.97
CA ALA A 113 4.19 -16.38 -8.74
C ALA A 113 4.09 -14.86 -9.02
N PRO A 114 3.18 -14.11 -8.37
CA PRO A 114 3.05 -12.67 -8.58
C PRO A 114 4.35 -11.88 -8.38
N ALA A 115 5.20 -12.33 -7.46
CA ALA A 115 6.55 -11.80 -7.23
C ALA A 115 7.48 -11.88 -8.45
N VAL A 116 7.25 -12.81 -9.38
CA VAL A 116 8.01 -12.94 -10.64
C VAL A 116 7.34 -12.14 -11.76
N PHE A 117 6.00 -12.15 -11.80
CA PHE A 117 5.22 -11.44 -12.82
C PHE A 117 5.40 -9.92 -12.76
N TRP A 118 5.32 -9.35 -11.56
CA TRP A 118 5.48 -7.92 -11.34
C TRP A 118 6.10 -7.66 -9.96
N PRO A 119 7.43 -7.78 -9.85
CA PRO A 119 8.11 -7.75 -8.57
C PRO A 119 7.88 -6.46 -7.77
N GLU A 120 7.88 -5.30 -8.43
CA GLU A 120 7.65 -4.02 -7.77
C GLU A 120 6.22 -3.91 -7.21
N GLY A 121 5.22 -4.26 -8.02
CA GLY A 121 3.82 -4.28 -7.58
C GLY A 121 3.60 -5.22 -6.41
N HIS A 122 4.19 -6.43 -6.49
CA HIS A 122 4.16 -7.40 -5.41
C HIS A 122 4.78 -6.86 -4.12
N ALA A 123 5.93 -6.20 -4.21
CA ALA A 123 6.59 -5.59 -3.06
C ALA A 123 5.74 -4.50 -2.41
N TYR A 124 5.10 -3.63 -3.20
CA TYR A 124 4.24 -2.58 -2.67
C TYR A 124 2.97 -3.12 -2.00
N VAL A 125 2.30 -4.10 -2.60
CA VAL A 125 1.09 -4.73 -2.04
C VAL A 125 1.43 -5.42 -0.72
N THR A 126 2.44 -6.29 -0.72
CA THR A 126 2.84 -7.04 0.49
C THR A 126 3.30 -6.11 1.61
N TYR A 127 4.01 -5.02 1.29
CA TYR A 127 4.38 -4.02 2.27
C TYR A 127 3.16 -3.33 2.89
N CYS A 128 2.21 -2.88 2.06
CA CYS A 128 1.00 -2.21 2.54
C CYS A 128 0.12 -3.14 3.40
N LEU A 129 0.04 -4.43 3.02
CA LEU A 129 -0.65 -5.45 3.81
C LEU A 129 0.06 -5.72 5.14
N ALA A 130 1.40 -5.79 5.16
CA ALA A 130 2.17 -5.99 6.38
C ALA A 130 2.00 -4.80 7.36
N VAL A 131 2.06 -3.57 6.86
CA VAL A 131 1.80 -2.35 7.66
C VAL A 131 0.36 -2.35 8.19
N ARG A 132 -0.62 -2.66 7.33
CA ARG A 132 -2.04 -2.79 7.75
C ARG A 132 -2.20 -3.83 8.83
N ALA A 133 -1.66 -5.03 8.64
CA ALA A 133 -1.74 -6.14 9.60
C ALA A 133 -1.12 -5.76 10.94
N ALA A 134 0.05 -5.10 10.95
CA ALA A 134 0.69 -4.64 12.17
C ALA A 134 -0.19 -3.64 12.95
N VAL A 135 -0.84 -2.70 12.27
CA VAL A 135 -1.77 -1.75 12.91
C VAL A 135 -3.01 -2.48 13.44
N LEU A 136 -3.59 -3.40 12.65
CA LEU A 136 -4.78 -4.14 13.07
C LEU A 136 -4.51 -5.11 14.22
N ALA A 137 -3.34 -5.75 14.26
CA ALA A 137 -2.94 -6.61 15.36
C ALA A 137 -2.77 -5.81 16.67
N GLN A 138 -2.18 -4.61 16.59
CA GLN A 138 -2.00 -3.72 17.74
C GLN A 138 -3.32 -3.15 18.27
N GLU A 139 -4.24 -2.76 17.38
CA GLU A 139 -5.47 -2.05 17.77
C GLU A 139 -6.70 -2.96 17.94
N PHE A 140 -6.72 -4.12 17.27
CA PHE A 140 -7.92 -4.98 17.17
C PHE A 140 -7.65 -6.46 17.40
N HIS A 141 -6.43 -6.87 17.77
CA HIS A 141 -6.05 -8.27 18.02
C HIS A 141 -6.49 -9.23 16.89
N THR A 142 -6.39 -8.77 15.65
CA THR A 142 -6.81 -9.53 14.47
C THR A 142 -5.66 -10.39 13.97
N GLU A 143 -5.92 -11.68 13.77
CA GLU A 143 -4.96 -12.63 13.19
C GLU A 143 -4.90 -12.48 11.65
N PRO A 144 -3.73 -12.72 11.04
CA PRO A 144 -3.62 -12.84 9.58
C PRO A 144 -4.49 -14.00 9.08
N HIS A 145 -5.12 -13.82 7.92
CA HIS A 145 -5.81 -14.89 7.21
C HIS A 145 -5.26 -15.00 5.80
N GLU A 146 -5.25 -16.20 5.25
CA GLU A 146 -4.85 -16.44 3.86
C GLU A 146 -5.93 -15.93 2.90
N VAL A 147 -5.50 -15.19 1.87
CA VAL A 147 -6.36 -14.60 0.85
C VAL A 147 -5.98 -15.22 -0.50
N PRO A 148 -6.85 -16.05 -1.12
CA PRO A 148 -6.55 -16.73 -2.38
C PRO A 148 -6.11 -15.79 -3.51
N GLU A 149 -6.68 -14.59 -3.55
CA GLU A 149 -6.42 -13.55 -4.54
C GLU A 149 -4.95 -13.09 -4.55
N LEU A 150 -4.24 -13.21 -3.41
CA LEU A 150 -2.80 -12.92 -3.35
C LEU A 150 -1.98 -13.87 -4.21
N SER A 151 -2.46 -15.08 -4.47
CA SER A 151 -1.80 -16.08 -5.32
C SER A 151 -2.38 -16.16 -6.74
N ASP A 152 -3.52 -15.52 -7.01
CA ASP A 152 -4.19 -15.57 -8.30
C ASP A 152 -3.59 -14.59 -9.32
N LEU A 153 -2.76 -15.11 -10.22
CA LEU A 153 -2.11 -14.32 -11.26
C LEU A 153 -3.10 -13.53 -12.14
N ARG A 154 -4.33 -14.02 -12.36
CA ARG A 154 -5.34 -13.29 -13.14
C ARG A 154 -5.75 -12.00 -12.43
N THR A 155 -5.94 -12.05 -11.12
CA THR A 155 -6.20 -10.87 -10.29
C THR A 155 -5.04 -9.87 -10.39
N TRP A 156 -3.79 -10.33 -10.37
CA TRP A 156 -2.62 -9.45 -10.53
C TRP A 156 -2.51 -8.80 -11.91
N TRP A 157 -2.89 -9.49 -12.98
CA TRP A 157 -3.00 -8.91 -14.32
C TRP A 157 -4.04 -7.79 -14.33
N SER A 158 -5.25 -8.08 -13.85
CA SER A 158 -6.33 -7.09 -13.75
C SER A 158 -5.89 -5.89 -12.93
N PHE A 159 -5.26 -6.11 -11.77
CA PHE A 159 -4.72 -5.06 -10.93
C PHE A 159 -3.77 -4.15 -11.69
N ARG A 160 -2.74 -4.74 -12.32
CA ARG A 160 -1.71 -3.99 -13.04
C ARG A 160 -2.29 -3.17 -14.19
N GLU A 161 -3.26 -3.71 -14.93
CA GLU A 161 -3.90 -3.01 -16.06
C GLU A 161 -4.75 -1.85 -15.56
N ASN A 162 -5.62 -2.10 -14.59
CA ASN A 162 -6.61 -1.11 -14.13
C ASN A 162 -5.96 0.10 -13.44
N ILE A 163 -4.88 -0.08 -12.68
CA ILE A 163 -4.21 1.06 -12.02
C ILE A 163 -3.48 2.01 -12.99
N LEU A 164 -3.17 1.54 -14.20
CA LEU A 164 -2.57 2.39 -15.24
C LEU A 164 -3.61 3.37 -15.79
N GLU A 165 -4.88 2.95 -15.79
CA GLU A 165 -6.02 3.78 -16.20
C GLU A 165 -6.51 4.65 -15.04
N ASP A 166 -6.69 4.06 -13.85
CA ASP A 166 -7.14 4.74 -12.65
C ASP A 166 -6.33 4.31 -11.40
N PRO A 167 -5.37 5.14 -10.96
CA PRO A 167 -4.58 4.87 -9.75
C PRO A 167 -5.40 4.73 -8.47
N ASP A 168 -6.60 5.31 -8.38
CA ASP A 168 -7.43 5.23 -7.16
C ASP A 168 -7.94 3.79 -6.92
N LEU A 169 -8.01 2.96 -7.97
CA LEU A 169 -8.35 1.54 -7.85
C LEU A 169 -7.35 0.75 -7.00
N ALA A 170 -6.15 1.27 -6.75
CA ALA A 170 -5.21 0.67 -5.80
C ALA A 170 -5.84 0.48 -4.41
N ILE A 171 -6.79 1.33 -4.02
CA ILE A 171 -7.51 1.21 -2.74
C ILE A 171 -8.40 -0.03 -2.77
N SER A 172 -9.25 -0.17 -3.79
CA SER A 172 -10.17 -1.31 -3.95
C SER A 172 -9.42 -2.62 -4.13
N PHE A 173 -8.32 -2.63 -4.87
CA PHE A 173 -7.47 -3.82 -4.98
C PHE A 173 -6.80 -4.19 -3.66
N LEU A 174 -6.43 -3.22 -2.82
CA LEU A 174 -5.93 -3.56 -1.48
C LEU A 174 -7.02 -4.14 -0.59
N GLU A 175 -8.26 -3.65 -0.66
CA GLU A 175 -9.41 -4.27 0.01
C GLU A 175 -9.54 -5.74 -0.41
N LEU A 176 -9.53 -6.02 -1.72
CA LEU A 176 -9.56 -7.37 -2.28
C LEU A 176 -8.39 -8.25 -1.76
N PHE A 177 -7.15 -7.77 -1.87
CA PHE A 177 -5.96 -8.49 -1.38
C PHE A 177 -5.93 -8.64 0.14
N SER A 178 -6.78 -7.92 0.86
CA SER A 178 -6.94 -8.03 2.31
C SER A 178 -8.11 -8.90 2.75
N GLY A 179 -8.81 -9.54 1.80
CA GLY A 179 -10.00 -10.37 2.02
C GLY A 179 -11.27 -9.58 2.32
N GLU A 180 -11.27 -8.27 2.08
CA GLU A 180 -12.44 -7.40 2.24
C GLU A 180 -13.22 -7.28 0.92
N GLN A 181 -14.49 -6.87 0.98
CA GLN A 181 -15.25 -6.61 -0.23
C GLN A 181 -14.78 -5.29 -0.87
N PRO A 182 -14.27 -5.32 -2.11
CA PRO A 182 -13.74 -4.13 -2.75
C PRO A 182 -14.84 -3.18 -3.21
N HIS A 183 -14.65 -1.89 -2.94
CA HIS A 183 -15.50 -0.83 -3.47
C HIS A 183 -14.93 -0.31 -4.79
N TRP A 184 -15.34 -0.89 -5.92
CA TRP A 184 -14.82 -0.54 -7.25
C TRP A 184 -15.16 0.87 -7.74
N THR A 185 -16.12 1.54 -7.10
CA THR A 185 -16.47 2.93 -7.35
C THR A 185 -15.81 3.90 -6.37
N ALA A 186 -14.95 3.39 -5.47
CA ALA A 186 -14.29 4.21 -4.48
C ALA A 186 -13.35 5.21 -5.18
N SER A 187 -13.64 6.49 -4.99
CA SER A 187 -12.67 7.55 -5.28
C SER A 187 -11.58 7.56 -4.19
N ALA A 188 -10.58 8.42 -4.33
CA ALA A 188 -9.64 8.81 -3.26
C ALA A 188 -10.28 9.32 -1.93
N ILE A 189 -11.58 9.13 -1.73
CA ILE A 189 -12.39 9.62 -0.62
C ILE A 189 -12.88 8.43 0.19
N PHE A 190 -12.58 8.40 1.49
CA PHE A 190 -13.07 7.33 2.36
C PHE A 190 -14.60 7.34 2.48
N ALA A 191 -15.19 6.16 2.30
CA ALA A 191 -16.57 5.82 2.59
C ALA A 191 -16.61 4.65 3.61
N PRO A 192 -17.34 4.77 4.73
CA PRO A 192 -17.45 3.69 5.71
C PRO A 192 -18.26 2.52 5.15
N HIS A 193 -17.91 1.29 5.54
CA HIS A 193 -18.66 0.10 5.11
C HIS A 193 -20.11 0.14 5.63
N ALA A 194 -21.08 -0.03 4.73
CA ALA A 194 -22.51 0.13 5.03
C ALA A 194 -23.01 -0.82 6.13
N ASP A 195 -22.43 -2.02 6.26
CA ASP A 195 -22.80 -3.02 7.28
C ASP A 195 -22.54 -2.59 8.73
N LYS A 196 -21.76 -1.52 8.97
CA LYS A 196 -21.45 -1.04 10.33
C LYS A 196 -22.05 0.31 10.70
N ALA A 197 -22.53 1.08 9.74
CA ALA A 197 -23.19 2.37 10.01
C ALA A 197 -24.58 2.21 10.66
N ALA A 198 -25.14 0.99 10.67
CA ALA A 198 -26.50 0.70 11.12
C ALA A 198 -26.63 0.08 12.52
N LEU A 199 -25.56 -0.01 13.32
CA LEU A 199 -25.69 -0.45 14.72
C LEU A 199 -26.03 0.75 15.62
N PRO A 200 -27.27 0.88 16.13
CA PRO A 200 -27.58 1.92 17.09
C PRO A 200 -26.72 1.72 18.33
N ARG A 201 -26.16 2.82 18.86
CA ARG A 201 -25.53 2.82 20.18
C ARG A 201 -26.60 2.40 21.19
N GLN A 202 -26.55 1.15 21.65
CA GLN A 202 -27.34 0.75 22.80
C GLN A 202 -26.77 1.49 24.02
N GLN A 203 -27.69 2.18 24.70
CA GLN A 203 -27.47 2.99 25.90
C GLN A 203 -27.06 2.14 27.10
#